data_AF-A0A023X0U1-F1
#
_entry.id   AF-A0A023X0U1-F1
#
_cell.length_a   1.000
_cell.length_b   1.000
_cell.length_c   1.000
_cell.angle_alpha   90.00
_cell.angle_beta   90.00
_cell.angle_gamma   90.00
#
_symmetry.space_group_name_H-M   'P 1'
#
loop_
_entity.id
_entity.type
_entity.pdbx_description
1 polymer ?
#
loop_
_entity_poly.entity_id
_entity_poly.type
_entity_poly.pdbx_seq_one_letter_code
_entity_poly.pdbx_strand_id
1 'polypeptide(L)'
;MRRAVRVVGGVLAGIYALLCALALVLVPASAEGWFGLEPDPLGGVFAILLALPWSVALMALSGDRMGLWPAMTILVCGMAVNALALLWLTSGEERRSR
;
A
#
# COMPACT_ATOMS: atom_id res chain seq x y z
N MET A 1 -4.71 28.09 -5.95
CA MET A 1 -5.07 26.91 -5.11
C MET A 1 -5.15 25.59 -5.88
N ARG A 2 -5.92 25.43 -6.97
CA ARG A 2 -6.12 24.11 -7.65
C ARG A 2 -4.84 23.42 -8.16
N ARG A 3 -3.90 24.17 -8.74
CA ARG A 3 -2.59 23.61 -9.15
C ARG A 3 -1.81 23.07 -7.95
N ALA A 4 -1.87 23.76 -6.81
CA ALA A 4 -1.20 23.30 -5.60
C ALA A 4 -1.80 21.98 -5.10
N VAL A 5 -3.13 21.83 -5.11
CA VAL A 5 -3.82 20.58 -4.72
C VAL A 5 -3.41 19.39 -5.62
N ARG A 6 -3.37 19.58 -6.94
CA ARG A 6 -2.92 18.51 -7.86
C ARG A 6 -1.45 18.15 -7.68
N VAL A 7 -0.57 19.14 -7.49
CA VAL A 7 0.85 18.90 -7.25
C VAL A 7 1.05 18.17 -5.92
N VAL A 8 0.38 18.61 -4.86
CA VAL A 8 0.41 17.95 -3.55
C VAL A 8 -0.12 16.52 -3.65
N GLY A 9 -1.25 16.30 -4.32
CA GLY A 9 -1.80 14.97 -4.55
C GLY A 9 -0.84 14.03 -5.28
N GLY A 10 -0.20 14.52 -6.34
CA GLY A 10 0.82 13.76 -7.07
C GLY A 10 2.05 13.43 -6.21
N VAL A 11 2.54 14.40 -5.43
CA VAL A 11 3.67 14.19 -4.51
C VAL A 11 3.31 13.16 -3.44
N LEU A 12 2.13 13.26 -2.83
CA LEU A 12 1.67 12.29 -1.82
C LEU A 12 1.51 10.89 -2.40
N ALA A 13 0.95 10.76 -3.62
CA ALA A 13 0.83 9.49 -4.30
C ALA A 13 2.22 8.88 -4.63
N GLY A 14 3.18 9.71 -5.02
CA GLY A 14 4.57 9.26 -5.25
C GLY A 14 5.24 8.77 -3.97
N ILE A 15 5.14 9.52 -2.87
CA ILE A 15 5.66 9.11 -1.56
C ILE A 15 5.00 7.81 -1.10
N TYR A 16 3.68 7.72 -1.22
CA TYR A 16 2.93 6.51 -0.86
C TYR A 16 3.39 5.30 -1.69
N ALA A 17 3.52 5.44 -3.01
CA ALA A 17 3.98 4.35 -3.88
C ALA A 17 5.40 3.90 -3.53
N LEU A 18 6.30 4.84 -3.20
CA LEU A 18 7.65 4.52 -2.73
C LEU A 18 7.62 3.72 -1.42
N LEU A 19 6.81 4.15 -0.44
CA LEU A 19 6.64 3.43 0.82
C LEU A 19 6.08 2.02 0.60
N CYS A 20 5.12 1.86 -0.31
CA CYS A 20 4.58 0.55 -0.70
C CYS A 20 5.67 -0.35 -1.29
N ALA A 21 6.48 0.16 -2.22
CA ALA A 21 7.57 -0.61 -2.83
C ALA A 21 8.60 -1.05 -1.77
N LEU A 22 9.01 -0.13 -0.89
CA LEU A 22 9.93 -0.44 0.20
C LEU A 22 9.35 -1.47 1.17
N ALA A 23 8.08 -1.34 1.55
CA ALA A 23 7.41 -2.30 2.43
C ALA A 23 7.32 -3.70 1.79
N LEU A 24 7.07 -3.79 0.49
CA LEU A 24 7.03 -5.07 -0.23
C LEU A 24 8.40 -5.74 -0.32
N VAL A 25 9.47 -4.96 -0.51
CA VAL A 25 10.86 -5.47 -0.47
C VAL A 25 11.24 -5.90 0.94
N LEU A 26 10.74 -5.20 1.96
CA LEU A 26 11.04 -5.50 3.35
C LEU A 26 10.50 -6.87 3.77
N VAL A 27 9.40 -7.36 3.18
CA VAL A 27 8.83 -8.67 3.54
C VAL A 27 9.80 -9.83 3.31
N PRO A 28 10.32 -10.08 2.09
CA PRO A 28 11.32 -11.12 1.89
C PRO A 28 12.65 -10.76 2.56
N ALA A 29 13.03 -9.49 2.61
CA ALA A 29 14.28 -9.08 3.25
C ALA A 29 14.31 -9.39 4.76
N SER A 30 13.20 -9.19 5.47
CA SER A 30 13.09 -9.52 6.89
C SER A 30 12.89 -11.01 7.13
N ALA A 31 12.22 -11.73 6.22
CA ALA A 31 12.01 -13.17 6.35
C ALA A 31 13.31 -13.96 6.13
N GLU A 32 14.14 -13.54 5.18
CA GLU A 32 15.36 -14.23 4.75
C GLU A 32 16.65 -13.63 5.38
N GLY A 33 16.52 -12.63 6.27
CA GLY A 33 17.65 -11.98 6.93
C GLY A 33 18.61 -11.28 5.95
N TRP A 34 18.08 -10.68 4.88
CA TRP A 34 18.91 -9.95 3.91
C TRP A 34 19.68 -8.82 4.60
N PHE A 35 20.87 -8.52 4.09
CA PHE A 35 21.75 -7.46 4.62
C PHE A 35 22.24 -7.67 6.07
N GLY A 36 22.21 -8.91 6.58
CA GLY A 36 22.64 -9.23 7.95
C GLY A 36 21.62 -8.83 9.01
N LEU A 37 20.36 -8.66 8.61
CA LEU A 37 19.24 -8.46 9.52
C LEU A 37 18.88 -9.79 10.20
N GLU A 38 18.51 -9.73 11.48
CA GLU A 38 17.93 -10.89 12.16
C GLU A 38 16.57 -11.22 11.53
N PRO A 39 16.29 -12.49 11.16
CA PRO A 39 15.02 -12.86 10.58
C PRO A 39 13.84 -12.49 11.50
N ASP A 40 12.95 -11.62 11.03
CA ASP A 40 11.79 -11.14 11.78
C ASP A 40 10.49 -11.31 10.95
N PRO A 41 9.54 -12.16 11.43
CA PRO A 41 8.25 -12.36 10.77
C PRO A 41 7.35 -11.11 10.79
N LEU A 42 7.63 -10.10 11.63
CA LEU A 42 6.83 -8.88 11.73
C LEU A 42 7.15 -7.83 10.66
N GLY A 43 8.16 -8.03 9.82
CA GLY A 43 8.50 -7.06 8.75
C GLY A 43 7.38 -6.82 7.73
N GLY A 44 6.44 -7.76 7.61
CA GLY A 44 5.22 -7.61 6.80
C GLY A 44 4.20 -6.59 7.30
N VAL A 45 4.33 -6.11 8.54
CA VAL A 45 3.34 -5.20 9.16
C VAL A 45 3.16 -3.91 8.37
N PHE A 46 4.23 -3.37 7.78
CA PHE A 46 4.15 -2.13 7.00
C PHE A 46 3.33 -2.31 5.72
N ALA A 47 3.47 -3.45 5.05
CA ALA A 47 2.69 -3.77 3.87
C ALA A 47 1.20 -3.91 4.22
N ILE A 48 0.90 -4.55 5.36
CA ILE A 48 -0.47 -4.70 5.87
C ILE A 48 -1.10 -3.34 6.16
N LEU A 49 -0.38 -2.44 6.84
CA LEU A 49 -0.88 -1.11 7.19
C LEU A 49 -1.11 -0.24 5.96
N LEU A 50 -0.17 -0.24 5.01
CA LEU A 50 -0.29 0.55 3.78
C LEU A 50 -1.42 0.05 2.88
N ALA A 51 -1.75 -1.24 2.93
CA ALA A 51 -2.86 -1.84 2.20
C ALA A 51 -4.21 -1.76 2.95
N LEU A 52 -4.30 -1.11 4.10
CA LEU A 52 -5.60 -0.89 4.75
C LEU A 52 -6.54 -0.06 3.85
N PRO A 53 -7.86 -0.29 3.91
CA PRO A 53 -8.57 -1.25 4.75
C PRO A 53 -8.61 -2.68 4.18
N TRP A 54 -8.04 -2.91 3.00
CA TRP A 54 -8.16 -4.15 2.24
C TRP A 54 -7.58 -5.36 2.99
N SER A 55 -6.53 -5.16 3.78
CA SER A 55 -5.97 -6.20 4.65
C SER A 55 -6.96 -6.72 5.70
N VAL A 56 -7.87 -5.87 6.20
CA VAL A 56 -8.92 -6.28 7.14
C VAL A 56 -10.02 -7.04 6.42
N ALA A 57 -10.45 -6.54 5.25
CA ALA A 57 -11.41 -7.24 4.40
C ALA A 57 -10.87 -8.64 4.01
N LEU A 58 -9.57 -8.72 3.75
CA LEU A 58 -8.88 -9.97 3.47
C LEU A 58 -8.99 -10.94 4.65
N MET A 59 -8.55 -10.53 5.83
CA MET A 59 -8.58 -11.36 7.03
C MET A 59 -9.99 -11.89 7.31
N ALA A 60 -11.02 -11.08 7.08
CA ALA A 60 -12.41 -11.47 7.22
C ALA A 60 -12.88 -12.51 6.16
N LEU A 61 -12.38 -12.43 4.93
CA LEU A 61 -12.79 -13.28 3.82
C LEU A 61 -12.01 -14.60 3.73
N SER A 62 -10.75 -14.62 4.17
CA SER A 62 -9.82 -15.71 3.89
C SER A 62 -9.57 -16.65 5.08
N GLY A 63 -9.81 -16.19 6.32
CA GLY A 63 -9.43 -16.92 7.54
C GLY A 63 -7.95 -17.33 7.55
N ASP A 64 -7.62 -18.40 8.29
CA ASP A 64 -6.23 -18.88 8.49
C ASP A 64 -5.64 -19.66 7.31
N ARG A 65 -6.39 -19.88 6.22
CA ARG A 65 -5.99 -20.82 5.14
C ARG A 65 -5.34 -20.14 3.94
N MET A 66 -5.08 -18.84 4.01
CA MET A 66 -4.60 -18.09 2.86
C MET A 66 -3.09 -18.25 2.68
N GLY A 67 -2.68 -18.80 1.54
CA GLY A 67 -1.28 -18.90 1.18
C GLY A 67 -0.62 -17.54 0.94
N LEU A 68 0.72 -17.51 1.00
CA LEU A 68 1.54 -16.31 0.83
C LEU A 68 1.25 -15.55 -0.48
N TRP A 69 1.18 -16.26 -1.61
CA TRP A 69 1.01 -15.63 -2.93
C TRP A 69 -0.35 -14.91 -3.10
N PRO A 70 -1.49 -15.53 -2.74
CA PRO A 70 -2.76 -14.82 -2.64
C PRO A 70 -2.70 -13.58 -1.73
N ALA A 71 -2.07 -13.68 -0.56
CA ALA A 71 -1.98 -12.56 0.38
C ALA A 71 -1.17 -11.39 -0.21
N MET A 72 -0.02 -11.69 -0.82
CA MET A 72 0.81 -10.68 -1.51
C MET A 72 0.07 -10.00 -2.65
N THR A 73 -0.66 -10.78 -3.46
CA THR A 73 -1.45 -10.22 -4.57
C THR A 73 -2.46 -9.20 -4.05
N ILE A 74 -3.17 -9.52 -2.96
CA ILE A 74 -4.19 -8.63 -2.43
C ILE A 74 -3.58 -7.40 -1.75
N LEU A 75 -2.44 -7.54 -1.07
CA LEU A 75 -1.70 -6.37 -0.55
C LEU A 75 -1.34 -5.42 -1.68
N VAL A 76 -0.76 -5.93 -2.77
CA VAL A 76 -0.39 -5.12 -3.95
C VAL A 76 -1.62 -4.47 -4.57
N CYS A 77 -2.71 -5.23 -4.76
CA CYS A 77 -3.96 -4.67 -5.29
C CYS A 77 -4.55 -3.61 -4.37
N GLY A 78 -4.57 -3.82 -3.07
CA GLY A 78 -5.08 -2.86 -2.08
C GLY A 78 -4.28 -1.56 -2.08
N MET A 79 -2.94 -1.66 -2.13
CA MET A 79 -2.07 -0.50 -2.28
C MET A 79 -2.33 0.26 -3.59
N ALA A 80 -2.48 -0.46 -4.70
CA ALA A 80 -2.79 0.15 -5.99
C ALA A 80 -4.13 0.89 -5.95
N VAL A 81 -5.17 0.29 -5.36
CA VAL A 81 -6.48 0.93 -5.19
C VAL A 81 -6.36 2.19 -4.32
N ASN A 82 -5.60 2.16 -3.23
CA ASN A 82 -5.36 3.33 -2.39
C ASN A 82 -4.66 4.47 -3.13
N ALA A 83 -3.61 4.16 -3.89
CA ALA A 83 -2.90 5.14 -4.72
C ALA A 83 -3.83 5.76 -5.79
N LEU A 84 -4.64 4.93 -6.45
CA LEU A 84 -5.61 5.39 -7.43
C LEU A 84 -6.71 6.25 -6.80
N ALA A 85 -7.19 5.89 -5.61
CA ALA A 85 -8.18 6.68 -4.88
C ALA A 85 -7.64 8.07 -4.51
N LEU A 86 -6.38 8.15 -4.06
CA LEU A 86 -5.72 9.42 -3.74
C LEU A 86 -5.58 10.31 -4.98
N LEU A 87 -5.15 9.76 -6.11
CA LEU A 87 -5.08 10.48 -7.38
C LEU A 87 -6.47 10.90 -7.88
N TRP A 88 -7.46 10.03 -7.72
CA TRP A 88 -8.83 10.32 -8.13
C TRP A 88 -9.44 11.45 -7.32
N LEU A 89 -9.34 11.41 -5.98
CA LEU A 89 -9.87 12.45 -5.08
C LEU A 89 -9.28 13.83 -5.40
N THR A 90 -7.95 13.88 -5.58
CA THR A 90 -7.24 15.13 -5.88
C THR A 90 -7.47 15.63 -7.31
N SER A 91 -7.92 14.77 -8.23
CA SER A 91 -8.36 15.14 -9.58
C SER A 91 -9.86 15.51 -9.66
N GLY A 92 -10.70 14.92 -8.81
CA GLY A 92 -12.16 15.06 -8.83
C GLY A 92 -12.68 16.37 -8.25
N GLU A 93 -11.97 16.96 -7.28
CA GLU A 93 -12.27 18.29 -6.71
C GLU A 93 -12.32 19.40 -7.77
N GLU A 94 -11.72 19.18 -8.94
CA GLU A 94 -11.75 20.14 -10.04
C GLU A 94 -13.08 20.15 -10.81
N ARG A 95 -13.78 19.01 -10.92
CA ARG A 95 -14.99 18.91 -11.74
C ARG A 95 -16.23 19.48 -11.05
N ARG A 96 -16.26 19.49 -9.71
CA ARG A 96 -17.46 19.80 -8.92
C ARG A 96 -17.69 21.29 -8.64
N SER A 97 -16.78 22.17 -9.06
CA SER A 97 -16.92 23.62 -8.87
C SER A 97 -17.08 24.40 -10.19
N ARG A 98 -17.47 23.72 -11.26
CA ARG A 98 -18.04 24.34 -12.46
C ARG A 98 -19.54 24.24 -12.38
#